data_AF-A0A2M9P506-F1
#
_entry.id   AF-A0A2M9P506-F1
#
_cell.length_a   1.000
_cell.length_b   1.000
_cell.length_c   1.000
_cell.angle_alpha   90.00
_cell.angle_beta   90.00
_cell.angle_gamma   90.00
#
_symmetry.space_group_name_H-M   'P 1'
#
loop_
_entity.id
_entity.type
_entity.pdbx_description
1 polymer ?
#
loop_
_entity_poly.entity_id
_entity_poly.type
_entity_poly.pdbx_seq_one_letter_code
_entity_poly.pdbx_strand_id
1 'polypeptide(L)' 'PFGGVFAGPMRKEKGFLFAEIDVAAAKASRRKFDASGHYARPDIFSLHVNRDVQVPARFA' A
#
# COMPACT_ATOMS: atom_id res chain seq x y z
N PRO A 1 0.14 3.54 -10.10
CA PRO A 1 1.10 2.57 -9.52
C PRO A 1 2.55 2.62 -10.07
N PHE A 2 2.84 3.41 -11.11
CA PHE A 2 4.16 3.44 -11.77
C PHE A 2 5.09 4.56 -11.28
N GLY A 3 4.80 5.17 -10.14
CA GLY A 3 5.64 6.21 -9.53
C GLY A 3 5.44 7.65 -10.03
N GLY A 4 4.57 7.87 -11.03
CA GLY A 4 4.22 9.21 -11.50
C GLY A 4 3.19 9.91 -10.60
N VAL A 5 3.24 11.25 -10.60
CA VAL A 5 2.24 12.12 -9.95
C VAL A 5 0.98 12.20 -10.81
N PHE A 6 -0.19 11.97 -10.21
CA PHE A 6 -1.48 11.99 -10.91
C PHE A 6 -2.21 13.34 -10.81
N ALA A 7 -1.97 14.11 -9.75
CA ALA A 7 -2.48 15.48 -9.62
C ALA A 7 -1.51 16.34 -8.80
N GLY A 8 -1.34 17.60 -9.18
CA GLY A 8 -0.44 18.56 -8.55
C GLY A 8 1.00 18.54 -9.09
N PRO A 9 1.95 19.21 -8.41
CA PRO A 9 1.79 19.90 -7.13
C PRO A 9 1.08 21.25 -7.27
N MET A 10 0.10 21.50 -6.40
CA MET A 10 -0.52 22.83 -6.27
C MET A 10 0.27 23.63 -5.24
N ARG A 11 1.08 24.60 -5.69
CA ARG A 11 1.98 25.36 -4.82
C ARG A 11 1.42 26.75 -4.57
N LYS A 12 1.25 27.11 -3.28
CA LYS A 12 0.81 28.44 -2.83
C LYS A 12 -0.57 28.88 -3.34
N GLU A 13 -1.45 27.92 -3.64
CA GLU A 13 -2.78 28.16 -4.19
C GLU A 13 -3.83 27.33 -3.44
N LYS A 14 -5.08 27.81 -3.43
CA LYS A 14 -6.24 27.11 -2.85
C LYS A 14 -7.07 26.50 -3.98
N GLY A 15 -7.37 25.21 -3.87
CA GLY A 15 -8.16 24.49 -4.85
C GLY A 15 -8.29 23.02 -4.50
N PHE A 16 -9.00 22.28 -5.35
CA PHE A 16 -9.11 20.83 -5.24
C PHE A 16 -8.24 20.17 -6.31
N LEU A 17 -7.47 19.15 -5.92
CA LEU A 17 -6.79 18.25 -6.83
C LEU A 17 -7.62 16.98 -6.98
N PHE A 18 -8.08 16.72 -8.20
CA PHE A 18 -8.77 15.49 -8.55
C PHE A 18 -7.88 14.63 -9.44
N ALA A 19 -8.04 13.32 -9.33
CA ALA A 19 -7.41 12.36 -10.23
C ALA A 19 -8.35 11.18 -10.42
N GLU A 20 -8.40 10.67 -11.65
CA GLU A 20 -9.06 9.41 -11.94
C GLU A 20 -8.08 8.26 -11.73
N ILE A 21 -8.58 7.19 -11.10
CA ILE A 21 -7.78 6.01 -10.81
C ILE A 21 -8.24 4.88 -11.71
N ASP A 22 -7.34 4.40 -12.56
CA ASP A 22 -7.51 3.10 -13.22
C ASP A 22 -7.10 1.97 -12.26
N VAL A 23 -8.09 1.24 -11.75
CA VAL A 23 -7.88 0.10 -10.86
C VAL A 23 -7.19 -1.07 -11.60
N ALA A 24 -7.42 -1.24 -12.90
CA ALA A 24 -6.79 -2.31 -13.69
C ALA A 24 -5.27 -2.11 -13.79
N ALA A 25 -4.80 -0.86 -13.84
CA ALA A 25 -3.39 -0.54 -13.83
C ALA A 25 -2.64 -1.06 -12.59
N ALA A 26 -3.30 -1.15 -11.42
CA ALA A 26 -2.68 -1.70 -10.21
C ALA A 26 -2.41 -3.20 -10.32
N LYS A 27 -3.35 -3.97 -10.89
CA LYS A 27 -3.12 -5.39 -11.18
C LYS A 27 -2.00 -5.57 -12.21
N ALA A 28 -1.98 -4.72 -13.24
CA ALA A 28 -0.96 -4.77 -14.28
C ALA A 28 0.45 -4.46 -13.75
N SER A 29 0.60 -3.53 -12.81
CA SER A 29 1.91 -3.16 -12.26
C SER A 29 2.58 -4.31 -11.50
N ARG A 30 1.79 -5.17 -10.85
CA ARG A 30 2.30 -6.32 -10.08
C ARG A 30 3.03 -7.35 -10.93
N ARG A 31 2.77 -7.39 -12.25
CA ARG A 31 3.54 -8.23 -13.19
C ARG A 31 5.01 -7.82 -13.27
N LYS A 32 5.33 -6.54 -13.08
CA LYS A 32 6.71 -6.06 -13.06
C LYS A 32 7.37 -6.31 -11.71
N PHE A 33 6.62 -6.15 -10.62
CA PHE A 33 7.11 -6.36 -9.27
C PHE A 33 5.97 -6.64 -8.30
N ASP A 34 6.04 -7.79 -7.63
CA ASP A 34 5.12 -8.18 -6.57
C ASP A 34 5.92 -8.70 -5.37
N ALA A 35 6.15 -7.80 -4.41
CA ALA A 35 6.94 -8.06 -3.21
C ALA A 35 6.36 -9.16 -2.31
N SER A 36 5.03 -9.33 -2.28
CA SER A 36 4.36 -10.32 -1.43
C SER A 36 3.99 -11.60 -2.18
N GLY A 37 4.33 -11.69 -3.47
CA GLY A 37 4.03 -12.82 -4.36
C GLY A 37 5.32 -13.48 -4.84
N HIS A 38 5.56 -13.45 -6.15
CA HIS A 38 6.72 -14.13 -6.76
C HIS A 38 8.09 -13.67 -6.27
N TYR A 39 8.20 -12.47 -5.66
CA TYR A 39 9.45 -12.02 -5.01
C TYR A 39 9.48 -12.26 -3.50
N ALA A 40 8.47 -12.90 -2.90
CA ALA A 40 8.36 -13.00 -1.45
C ALA A 40 9.39 -13.93 -0.78
N ARG A 41 10.02 -14.85 -1.53
CA ARG A 41 10.94 -15.88 -1.01
C ARG A 41 10.42 -16.54 0.29
N PRO A 42 9.25 -17.20 0.25
CA PRO A 42 8.64 -17.80 1.44
C PRO A 42 9.47 -18.93 2.06
N ASP A 43 10.47 -19.42 1.33
CA ASP A 43 11.48 -20.38 1.79
C ASP A 43 12.53 -19.76 2.73
N ILE A 44 12.68 -18.43 2.72
CA ILE A 44 13.60 -17.69 3.61
C ILE A 44 12.83 -16.82 4.59
N PHE A 45 11.82 -16.09 4.11
CA PHE A 45 11.14 -15.07 4.89
C PHE A 45 9.70 -15.45 5.20
N SER A 46 9.29 -15.27 6.46
CA SER A 46 7.91 -15.35 6.90
C SER A 46 7.59 -14.19 7.83
N LEU A 47 6.37 -13.65 7.72
CA LEU A 47 5.86 -12.60 8.59
C LEU A 47 4.58 -13.09 9.28
N HIS A 48 4.59 -13.10 10.60
CA HIS A 48 3.42 -13.41 11.41
C HIS A 48 2.98 -12.13 12.15
N VAL A 49 1.71 -11.78 12.02
CA VAL A 49 1.14 -10.57 12.65
C VAL A 49 0.16 -11.00 13.72
N ASN A 50 0.45 -10.66 14.98
CA ASN A 50 -0.54 -10.75 16.05
C ASN A 50 -1.56 -9.61 15.87
N ARG A 51 -2.83 -9.96 15.68
CA ARG A 51 -3.95 -9.01 15.50
C ARG A 51 -4.88 -8.96 16.72
N ASP A 52 -4.53 -9.63 17.79
CA ASP A 52 -5.32 -9.62 19.01
C ASP A 52 -5.29 -8.25 19.66
N VAL A 53 -6.45 -7.81 20.14
CA VAL A 53 -6.55 -6.59 20.94
C VAL A 53 -5.74 -6.79 22.23
N GLN A 54 -4.67 -6.04 22.37
CA GLN A 54 -3.84 -6.03 23.57
C GLN A 54 -4.42 -5.02 24.56
N VAL A 55 -5.01 -5.50 25.65
CA VAL A 55 -5.52 -4.65 26.72
C VAL A 55 -4.40 -4.37 27.74
N PRO A 56 -4.24 -3.12 28.22
CA PRO A 56 -3.16 -2.78 29.16
C PRO A 56 -3.19 -3.53 30.49
N ALA A 57 -4.39 -3.88 30.99
CA ALA A 57 -4.58 -4.64 32.23
C ALA A 57 -5.87 -5.47 32.18
N ARG A 58 -5.89 -6.58 32.93
CA ARG A 58 -7.09 -7.38 33.23
C ARG A 58 -7.20 -7.48 34.75
N PHE A 59 -8.38 -7.21 35.28
CA PHE A 59 -8.67 -7.34 36.71
C PHE A 59 -9.55 -8.58 36.92
N ALA A 60 -9.31 -9.30 38.02
CA ALA A 60 -10.04 -10.51 38.41
C ALA A 60 -11.20 -10.18 39.36
#